data_AF-A0A3D2UU20-F1
#
_entry.id   AF-A0A3D2UU20-F1
#
_cell.length_a   1.000
_cell.length_b   1.000
_cell.length_c   1.000
_cell.angle_alpha   90.00
_cell.angle_beta   90.00
_cell.angle_gamma   90.00
#
_symmetry.space_group_name_H-M   'P 1'
#
loop_
_entity.id
_entity.type
_entity.pdbx_description
1 polymer ?
#
loop_
_entity_poly.entity_id
_entity_poly.type
_entity_poly.pdbx_seq_one_letter_code
_entity_poly.pdbx_strand_id
1 'polypeptide(L)' 'VEHIQNLHVGEAVLKDPFLKHDATSQLALLNEEQYQAGIEKIKQDITNTKGQVVFRSEIQVKMFMGIKS' A
#
# COMPACT_ATOMS: atom_id res chain seq x y z
N VAL A 1 -18.44 5.99 -7.18
CA VAL A 1 -17.09 5.49 -6.88
C VAL A 1 -16.69 6.18 -5.60
N GLU A 2 -16.36 5.41 -4.57
CA GLU A 2 -15.83 5.97 -3.33
C GLU A 2 -14.32 6.10 -3.48
N HIS A 3 -13.77 7.24 -3.06
CA HIS A 3 -12.33 7.51 -3.09
C HIS A 3 -11.82 7.51 -1.66
N ILE A 4 -10.99 6.53 -1.31
CA ILE A 4 -10.30 6.48 -0.02
C ILE A 4 -8.88 6.99 -0.25
N GLN A 5 -8.53 8.07 0.44
CA GLN A 5 -7.18 8.62 0.44
C GLN A 5 -6.54 8.33 1.79
N ASN A 6 -5.47 7.53 1.78
CA ASN A 6 -4.71 7.22 2.99
C ASN A 6 -3.33 7.90 2.90
N LEU A 7 -2.99 8.64 3.95
CA LEU A 7 -1.70 9.32 4.07
C LEU A 7 -0.94 8.67 5.21
N HIS A 8 0.19 8.06 4.87
CA HIS A 8 1.11 7.49 5.85
C HIS A 8 2.38 8.30 5.90
N VAL A 9 2.89 8.50 7.11
CA VAL A 9 4.07 9.33 7.35
C VAL A 9 5.17 8.46 7.96
N GLY A 10 6.34 8.46 7.31
CA GLY A 10 7.50 7.71 7.77
C GLY A 10 7.15 6.24 8.00
N GLU A 11 7.53 5.70 9.16
CA GLU A 11 7.30 4.29 9.53
C GLU A 11 5.82 3.89 9.63
N ALA A 12 4.89 4.85 9.74
CA ALA A 12 3.46 4.54 9.80
C ALA A 12 2.96 3.82 8.53
N VAL A 13 3.67 3.95 7.41
CA VAL A 13 3.35 3.22 6.18
C VAL A 13 3.50 1.72 6.36
N LEU A 14 4.47 1.25 7.14
CA LEU A 14 4.74 -0.18 7.34
C LEU A 14 3.63 -0.93 8.09
N LYS A 15 2.66 -0.20 8.64
CA LYS A 15 1.47 -0.74 9.31
C LYS A 15 0.24 -0.75 8.39
N ASP A 16 0.36 -0.26 7.16
CA ASP A 16 -0.73 -0.26 6.19
C ASP A 16 -1.11 -1.72 5.84
N PRO A 17 -2.37 -2.15 6.05
CA PRO A 17 -2.80 -3.49 5.69
C PRO A 17 -2.62 -3.79 4.20
N PHE A 18 -2.61 -2.79 3.32
CA PHE A 18 -2.41 -2.95 1.88
C PHE A 18 -0.96 -3.25 1.49
N LEU A 19 0.00 -3.12 2.41
CA LEU A 19 1.39 -3.50 2.18
C LEU A 19 1.69 -4.95 2.50
N LYS A 20 0.75 -5.75 3.01
CA LYS A 20 0.99 -7.20 3.17
C LYS A 20 1.07 -7.86 1.81
N HIS A 21 1.94 -8.87 1.70
CA HIS A 21 2.22 -9.58 0.44
C HIS A 21 0.96 -10.12 -0.24
N ASP A 22 -0.02 -10.58 0.53
CA ASP A 22 -1.27 -11.16 0.04
C ASP A 22 -2.47 -10.18 0.04
N ALA A 23 -2.27 -8.91 0.42
CA ALA A 23 -3.36 -7.95 0.56
C ALA A 23 -3.94 -7.46 -0.78
N THR A 24 -3.16 -7.52 -1.86
CA THR A 24 -3.60 -7.09 -3.19
C THR A 24 -3.12 -8.06 -4.26
N SER A 25 -3.84 -8.14 -5.38
CA SER A 25 -3.45 -8.99 -6.51
C SER A 25 -2.07 -8.62 -7.07
N GLN A 26 -1.65 -7.37 -6.94
CA GLN A 26 -0.34 -6.92 -7.44
C GLN A 26 0.79 -7.44 -6.56
N LEU A 27 0.66 -7.33 -5.23
CA LEU A 27 1.67 -7.82 -4.30
C LEU A 27 1.71 -9.36 -4.28
N ALA A 28 0.56 -10.02 -4.41
CA ALA A 28 0.46 -11.48 -4.39
C ALA A 28 1.17 -12.15 -5.59
N LEU A 29 1.45 -11.39 -6.65
CA LEU A 29 2.20 -11.86 -7.82
C LEU A 29 3.73 -11.77 -7.64
N LEU A 30 4.19 -11.05 -6.61
CA LEU A 30 5.62 -10.96 -6.31
C LEU A 30 6.07 -12.26 -5.66
N ASN A 31 7.31 -12.66 -5.93
CA ASN A 31 7.97 -13.63 -5.06
C ASN A 31 8.44 -12.96 -3.75
N GLU A 32 8.83 -13.77 -2.77
CA GLU A 32 9.26 -13.27 -1.45
C GLU A 32 10.44 -12.28 -1.56
N GLU A 33 11.40 -12.55 -2.43
CA GLU A 33 12.58 -11.69 -2.62
C GLU A 33 12.20 -10.29 -3.12
N GLN A 34 11.33 -10.22 -4.13
CA GLN A 34 10.83 -8.97 -4.69
C GLN A 34 10.00 -8.19 -3.67
N TYR A 35 9.18 -8.89 -2.89
CA TYR A 35 8.40 -8.29 -1.82
C TYR A 35 9.31 -7.67 -0.76
N GLN A 36 10.28 -8.44 -0.24
CA GLN A 36 11.21 -7.95 0.78
C GLN A 36 12.10 -6.82 0.25
N ALA A 37 12.57 -6.89 -0.99
CA ALA A 37 13.32 -5.81 -1.62
C ALA A 37 12.52 -4.50 -1.66
N GLY A 38 11.21 -4.57 -1.92
CA GLY A 38 10.31 -3.43 -1.85
C GLY A 38 10.18 -2.85 -0.44
N ILE A 39 10.01 -3.71 0.58
CA ILE A 39 9.93 -3.29 1.99
C ILE A 39 11.23 -2.62 2.44
N GLU A 40 12.39 -3.18 2.10
CA GLU A 40 13.69 -2.59 2.44
C GLU A 40 13.90 -1.23 1.76
N LYS A 41 13.45 -1.07 0.52
CA LYS A 41 13.49 0.22 -0.16
C LYS A 41 12.67 1.28 0.58
N ILE A 42 11.46 0.94 1.04
CA ILE A 42 10.62 1.85 1.84
C ILE A 42 11.35 2.28 3.13
N LYS A 43 11.97 1.33 3.84
CA LYS A 43 12.75 1.62 5.06
C LYS A 43 13.94 2.52 4.78
N GLN A 44 14.64 2.29 3.67
CA GLN A 44 15.76 3.14 3.24
C GLN A 44 15.29 4.55 2.91
N ASP A 45 14.18 4.72 2.19
CA ASP A 45 13.62 6.03 1.86
C ASP A 45 13.25 6.83 3.12
N ILE A 46 12.66 6.16 4.12
CA ILE A 46 12.38 6.74 5.44
C ILE A 46 13.67 7.20 6.13
N THR A 47 14.71 6.38 6.10
CA THR A 47 15.98 6.63 6.82
C THR A 47 16.83 7.70 6.15
N ASN A 48 16.86 7.72 4.81
CA ASN A 48 17.72 8.60 4.02
C ASN A 48 17.15 10.01 3.85
N THR A 49 15.87 10.21 4.13
CA THR A 49 15.23 11.52 3.99
C THR A 49 15.46 12.36 5.23
N LYS A 50 16.09 13.54 5.06
CA LYS A 50 16.34 14.51 6.14
C LYS A 50 15.06 15.23 6.65
N GLY A 51 13.90 14.86 6.11
CA GLY A 51 12.59 15.43 6.40
C GLY A 51 11.53 14.35 6.46
N GLN A 52 10.26 14.75 6.43
CA GLN A 52 9.14 13.83 6.61
C GLN A 52 8.75 13.18 5.27
N VAL A 53 8.99 11.88 5.13
CA VAL A 53 8.51 11.11 3.95
C VAL A 53 7.03 10.85 4.10
N VAL A 54 6.27 11.19 3.06
CA VAL A 54 4.82 10.96 2.99
C VAL A 54 4.53 9.95 1.88
N PHE A 55 3.89 8.86 2.25
CA PHE A 55 3.38 7.83 1.35
C PHE A 55 1.87 8.02 1.20
N ARG A 56 1.40 8.13 -0.05
CA ARG A 56 -0.02 8.35 -0.36
C ARG A 56 -0.59 7.12 -1.06
N SER A 57 -1.62 6.55 -0.47
CA SER A 57 -2.43 5.49 -1.07
C SER A 57 -3.74 6.09 -1.56
N GLU A 58 -4.11 5.81 -2.81
CA GLU A 58 -5.43 6.14 -3.36
C GLU A 58 -6.15 4.85 -3.75
N ILE A 59 -7.33 4.64 -3.19
CA ILE A 59 -8.16 3.46 -3.45
C ILE A 59 -9.48 3.93 -4.03
N GLN A 60 -9.83 3.38 -5.19
CA GLN A 60 -11.08 3.66 -5.87
C GLN A 60 -11.98 2.44 -5.78
N VAL A 61 -13.09 2.57 -5.04
CA VAL A 61 -14.05 1.48 -4.83
C VAL A 61 -15.28 1.71 -5.69
N LYS A 62 -15.62 0.72 -6.52
CA LYS A 62 -16.85 0.70 -7.31
C LYS A 62 -17.66 -0.55 -6.95
N MET A 63 -18.74 -0.37 -6.18
CA MET A 63 -19.69 -1.43 -5.89
C MET A 63 -20.72 -1.53 -7.01
N PHE A 64 -20.96 -2.74 -7.48
CA PHE A 64 -22.04 -3.06 -8.41
C PHE A 64 -23.11 -3.83 -7.64
N MET A 65 -24.36 -3.34 -7.66
CA MET A 65 -25.49 -4.02 -7.04
C MET A 65 -26.27 -4.77 -8.11
N GLY A 66 -26.32 -6.10 -7.99
CA GLY A 66 -27.19 -6.95 -8.81
C GLY A 66 -28.46 -7.28 -8.04
N ILE A 67 -29.62 -6.98 -8.61
CA ILE A 67 -30.90 -7.45 -8.07
C ILE A 67 -31.21 -8.78 -8.75
N LYS A 68 -31.33 -9.85 -7.95
CA LYS A 68 -31.77 -11.15 -8.44
C LYS A 68 -33.29 -11.12 -8.58
N SER A 69 -33.77 -11.16 -9.82
CA SER A 69 -35.17 -11.40 -10.19
C SER A 69 -35.50 -12.89 -10.19
#